data_AF-A0A7S0ZT69-F1
#
_entry.id   AF-A0A7S0ZT69-F1
#
_cell.length_a   1.000
_cell.length_b   1.000
_cell.length_c   1.000
_cell.angle_alpha   90.00
_cell.angle_beta   90.00
_cell.angle_gamma   90.00
#
_symmetry.space_group_name_H-M   'P 1'
#
loop_
_entity.id
_entity.type
_entity.pdbx_description
1 polymer ?
#
loop_
_entity_poly.entity_id
_entity_poly.type
_entity_poly.pdbx_seq_one_letter_code
_entity_poly.pdbx_strand_id
1 'polypeptide(L)'
;NSKVLSKVFSLLSDDEDPTTRRAAVKAIGSLAENGDAASTVALCKFLVEVEDTVLRWEALETLAVVGCNDDKTRLVAVKFLSDSSDGVRRAAVAALGAMCMGDCSSTILAVYPVVQSPEPQ
;
A
#
# COMPACT_ATOMS: atom_id res chain seq x y z
N ASN A 1 -15.62 -10.41 -12.32
CA ASN A 1 -14.61 -9.63 -11.56
C ASN A 1 -13.18 -10.06 -11.87
N SER A 2 -12.82 -11.35 -11.78
CA SER A 2 -11.44 -11.84 -12.01
C SER A 2 -10.78 -11.40 -13.34
N LYS A 3 -11.48 -11.45 -14.49
CA LYS A 3 -10.91 -11.03 -15.80
C LYS A 3 -10.63 -9.53 -15.91
N VAL A 4 -11.36 -8.71 -15.14
CA VAL A 4 -11.14 -7.25 -15.10
C VAL A 4 -9.91 -6.97 -14.25
N LEU A 5 -9.82 -7.54 -13.05
CA LEU A 5 -8.65 -7.40 -12.18
C LEU A 5 -7.36 -7.89 -12.84
N SER A 6 -7.38 -9.00 -13.59
CA SER A 6 -6.20 -9.46 -14.32
C SER A 6 -5.70 -8.44 -15.34
N LYS A 7 -6.62 -7.72 -16.02
CA LYS A 7 -6.23 -6.67 -16.95
C LYS A 7 -5.69 -5.45 -16.20
N VAL A 8 -6.32 -5.09 -15.08
CA VAL A 8 -5.84 -4.00 -14.21
C VAL A 8 -4.44 -4.29 -13.67
N PHE A 9 -4.13 -5.53 -13.29
CA PHE A 9 -2.79 -5.91 -12.83
C PHE A 9 -1.73 -5.73 -13.93
N SER A 10 -2.05 -6.07 -15.19
CA SER A 10 -1.12 -5.78 -16.30
C SER A 10 -0.88 -4.28 -16.49
N LEU A 11 -1.91 -3.44 -16.32
CA LEU A 11 -1.76 -1.97 -16.41
C LEU A 11 -0.98 -1.39 -15.23
N LEU A 12 -0.97 -2.06 -14.09
CA LEU A 12 -0.20 -1.65 -12.92
C LEU A 12 1.31 -1.86 -13.10
N SER A 13 1.69 -3.00 -13.71
CA SER A 13 3.10 -3.42 -13.83
C SER A 13 3.74 -3.10 -15.18
N ASP A 14 3.00 -3.23 -16.28
CA ASP A 14 3.59 -3.21 -17.64
C ASP A 14 3.48 -1.84 -18.34
N ASP A 15 2.76 -0.88 -17.74
CA ASP A 15 2.52 0.43 -18.36
C ASP A 15 3.53 1.49 -17.89
N GLU A 16 4.15 2.20 -18.83
CA GLU A 16 5.14 3.23 -18.54
C GLU A 16 4.49 4.56 -18.11
N ASP A 17 3.22 4.81 -18.46
CA ASP A 17 2.52 6.05 -18.12
C ASP A 17 2.08 6.06 -16.64
N PRO A 18 2.59 7.00 -15.82
CA PRO A 18 2.18 7.14 -14.43
C PRO A 18 0.67 7.35 -14.26
N THR A 19 0.01 8.00 -15.23
CA THR A 19 -1.44 8.27 -15.17
C THR A 19 -2.24 6.98 -15.30
N THR A 20 -1.80 6.08 -16.18
CA THR A 20 -2.40 4.77 -16.39
C THR A 20 -2.16 3.86 -15.19
N ARG A 21 -0.94 3.81 -14.64
CA ARG A 21 -0.66 3.06 -13.41
C ARG A 21 -1.49 3.55 -12.23
N ARG A 22 -1.64 4.87 -12.09
CA ARG A 22 -2.54 5.47 -11.08
C ARG A 22 -3.99 5.04 -11.24
N ALA A 23 -4.50 5.07 -12.48
CA ALA A 23 -5.85 4.60 -12.77
C ALA A 23 -6.02 3.12 -12.41
N ALA A 24 -4.99 2.30 -12.65
CA ALA A 24 -4.97 0.90 -12.26
C ALA A 24 -5.05 0.73 -10.74
N VAL A 25 -4.24 1.45 -9.95
CA VAL A 25 -4.30 1.44 -8.47
C VAL A 25 -5.71 1.77 -7.97
N LYS A 26 -6.33 2.84 -8.49
CA LYS A 26 -7.70 3.23 -8.11
C LYS A 26 -8.75 2.20 -8.48
N ALA A 27 -8.59 1.58 -9.65
CA ALA A 27 -9.47 0.52 -10.10
C ALA A 27 -9.38 -0.69 -9.17
N ILE A 28 -8.18 -1.06 -8.69
CA ILE A 28 -8.00 -2.11 -7.68
C ILE A 28 -8.78 -1.75 -6.41
N GLY A 29 -8.60 -0.55 -5.88
CA GLY A 29 -9.30 -0.10 -4.66
C GLY A 29 -10.84 -0.12 -4.76
N SER A 30 -11.37 0.04 -5.97
CA SER A 30 -12.82 0.07 -6.22
C SER A 30 -13.41 -1.30 -6.55
N LEU A 31 -12.60 -2.21 -7.11
CA LEU A 31 -13.06 -3.50 -7.64
C LEU A 31 -12.71 -4.68 -6.76
N ALA A 32 -11.64 -4.57 -5.96
CA ALA A 32 -11.20 -5.63 -5.08
C ALA A 32 -12.05 -5.66 -3.80
N GLU A 33 -12.30 -6.86 -3.30
CA GLU A 33 -12.92 -7.05 -1.99
C GLU A 33 -11.89 -6.78 -0.89
N ASN A 34 -12.34 -6.38 0.30
CA ASN A 34 -11.45 -6.24 1.45
C ASN A 34 -10.81 -7.60 1.79
N GLY A 35 -9.49 -7.65 1.85
CA GLY A 35 -8.74 -8.89 2.04
C GLY A 35 -8.52 -9.71 0.77
N ASP A 36 -8.77 -9.15 -0.43
CA ASP A 36 -8.44 -9.82 -1.69
C ASP A 36 -6.92 -10.03 -1.81
N ALA A 37 -6.50 -11.29 -1.66
CA ALA A 37 -5.10 -11.65 -1.63
C ALA A 37 -4.37 -11.33 -2.95
N ALA A 38 -5.04 -11.48 -4.10
CA ALA A 38 -4.43 -11.22 -5.41
C ALA A 38 -4.12 -9.72 -5.58
N SER A 39 -5.07 -8.86 -5.23
CA SER A 39 -4.94 -7.40 -5.28
C SER A 39 -3.90 -6.92 -4.28
N THR A 40 -3.89 -7.47 -3.07
CA THR A 40 -2.89 -7.15 -2.06
C THR A 40 -1.48 -7.50 -2.54
N VAL A 41 -1.28 -8.70 -3.10
CA VAL A 41 0.02 -9.11 -3.66
C VAL A 41 0.44 -8.21 -4.81
N ALA A 42 -0.48 -7.83 -5.70
CA ALA A 42 -0.19 -6.94 -6.82
C ALA A 42 0.26 -5.55 -6.34
N LEU A 43 -0.47 -4.96 -5.38
CA LEU A 43 -0.10 -3.67 -4.77
C LEU A 43 1.23 -3.73 -4.03
N CYS A 44 1.50 -4.80 -3.28
CA CYS A 44 2.76 -5.00 -2.58
C CYS A 44 3.96 -5.07 -3.55
N LYS A 45 3.83 -5.77 -4.67
CA LYS A 45 4.86 -5.81 -5.71
C LYS A 45 5.08 -4.42 -6.31
N PHE A 46 4.00 -3.78 -6.72
CA PHE A 46 4.03 -2.44 -7.29
C PHE A 46 4.71 -1.43 -6.37
N LEU A 47 4.39 -1.44 -5.07
CA LEU A 47 4.99 -0.56 -4.07
C LEU A 47 6.51 -0.70 -4.00
N VAL A 48 7.04 -1.92 -4.11
CA VAL A 48 8.49 -2.17 -4.00
C VAL A 48 9.25 -1.71 -5.24
N GLU A 49 8.59 -1.65 -6.40
CA GLU A 49 9.18 -1.32 -7.69
C GLU A 49 9.01 0.17 -8.06
N VAL A 50 7.95 0.82 -7.58
CA VAL A 50 7.61 2.18 -7.98
C VAL A 50 8.42 3.24 -7.23
N GLU A 51 9.09 4.10 -7.98
CA GLU A 51 9.88 5.22 -7.43
C GLU A 51 9.02 6.48 -7.21
N ASP A 52 7.95 6.64 -7.99
CA ASP A 52 7.10 7.82 -7.93
C ASP A 52 6.37 7.93 -6.59
N THR A 53 6.60 9.05 -5.90
CA THR A 53 6.06 9.33 -4.57
C THR A 53 4.52 9.37 -4.53
N VAL A 54 3.87 9.88 -5.57
CA VAL A 54 2.40 9.96 -5.62
C VAL A 54 1.81 8.57 -5.78
N LEU A 55 2.42 7.74 -6.63
CA LEU A 55 2.01 6.34 -6.82
C LEU A 55 2.24 5.50 -5.57
N ARG A 56 3.35 5.71 -4.84
CA ARG A 56 3.58 5.05 -3.55
C ARG A 56 2.50 5.41 -2.53
N TRP A 57 2.17 6.70 -2.44
CA TRP A 57 1.11 7.18 -1.56
C TRP A 57 -0.25 6.56 -1.91
N GLU A 58 -0.68 6.64 -3.17
CA GLU A 58 -1.97 6.06 -3.60
C GLU A 58 -2.04 4.55 -3.45
N ALA A 59 -0.93 3.84 -3.69
CA ALA A 59 -0.90 2.39 -3.51
C ALA A 59 -1.02 1.99 -2.03
N LEU A 60 -0.41 2.74 -1.10
CA LEU A 60 -0.59 2.50 0.34
C LEU A 60 -2.01 2.83 0.82
N GLU A 61 -2.60 3.94 0.36
CA GLU A 61 -4.01 4.25 0.65
C GLU A 61 -4.93 3.15 0.15
N THR A 62 -4.68 2.64 -1.06
CA THR A 62 -5.43 1.51 -1.61
C THR A 62 -5.22 0.24 -0.77
N LEU A 63 -4.00 -0.02 -0.35
CA LEU A 63 -3.64 -1.14 0.51
C LEU A 63 -4.34 -1.06 1.88
N ALA A 64 -4.61 0.14 2.41
CA ALA A 64 -5.41 0.31 3.62
C ALA A 64 -6.87 -0.16 3.45
N VAL A 65 -7.42 -0.05 2.24
CA VAL A 65 -8.80 -0.43 1.94
C VAL A 65 -8.93 -1.93 1.62
N VAL A 66 -7.99 -2.46 0.84
CA VAL A 66 -8.09 -3.82 0.27
C VAL A 66 -7.15 -4.84 0.91
N GLY A 67 -6.19 -4.39 1.71
CA GLY A 67 -5.10 -5.20 2.24
C GLY A 67 -5.58 -6.33 3.14
N CYS A 68 -4.97 -7.51 2.99
CA CYS A 68 -5.16 -8.61 3.91
C CYS A 68 -4.27 -8.50 5.16
N ASN A 69 -4.75 -9.01 6.29
CA ASN A 69 -4.03 -9.04 7.56
C ASN A 69 -2.98 -10.15 7.61
N ASP A 70 -2.01 -10.14 6.68
CA ASP A 70 -0.90 -11.09 6.64
C ASP A 70 0.46 -10.42 6.90
N ASP A 71 1.44 -11.21 7.35
CA ASP A 71 2.77 -10.73 7.71
C ASP A 71 3.50 -10.05 6.55
N LYS A 72 3.35 -10.54 5.31
CA LYS A 72 4.11 -10.00 4.17
C LYS A 72 3.59 -8.61 3.82
N THR A 73 2.28 -8.43 3.78
CA THR A 73 1.66 -7.13 3.51
C THR A 73 2.02 -6.11 4.58
N ARG A 74 2.00 -6.52 5.87
CA ARG A 74 2.46 -5.67 6.97
C ARG A 74 3.93 -5.27 6.81
N LEU A 75 4.82 -6.22 6.50
CA LEU A 75 6.25 -5.93 6.31
C LEU A 75 6.50 -4.95 5.16
N VAL A 76 5.74 -5.05 4.06
CA VAL A 76 5.83 -4.07 2.97
C VAL A 76 5.43 -2.68 3.46
N ALA A 77 4.29 -2.55 4.15
CA ALA A 77 3.86 -1.25 4.68
C ALA A 77 4.85 -0.68 5.73
N VAL A 78 5.45 -1.52 6.58
CA VAL A 78 6.50 -1.11 7.54
C VAL A 78 7.71 -0.48 6.83
N LYS A 79 8.10 -0.97 5.65
CA LYS A 79 9.22 -0.39 4.88
C LYS A 79 8.98 1.09 4.55
N PHE A 80 7.73 1.49 4.31
CA PHE A 80 7.34 2.85 3.95
C PHE A 80 7.15 3.78 5.15
N LEU A 81 7.34 3.29 6.37
CA LEU A 81 7.38 4.13 7.57
C LEU A 81 8.60 5.05 7.62
N SER A 82 9.67 4.69 6.90
CA SER A 82 10.89 5.50 6.78
C SER A 82 10.99 6.21 5.42
N ASP A 83 9.85 6.41 4.75
CA ASP A 83 9.83 7.08 3.44
C ASP A 83 10.24 8.55 3.54
N SER A 84 10.91 9.05 2.49
CA SER A 84 11.28 10.47 2.41
C SER A 84 10.06 11.39 2.34
N SER A 85 8.92 10.90 1.83
CA SER A 85 7.69 11.67 1.74
C SER A 85 6.79 11.48 2.95
N ASP A 86 6.40 12.58 3.58
CA ASP A 86 5.46 12.60 4.70
C ASP A 86 4.11 11.98 4.36
N GLY A 87 3.61 12.21 3.15
CA GLY A 87 2.36 11.63 2.67
C GLY A 87 2.44 10.10 2.63
N VAL A 88 3.56 9.58 2.12
CA VAL A 88 3.81 8.13 2.05
C VAL A 88 3.94 7.54 3.45
N ARG A 89 4.66 8.20 4.37
CA ARG A 89 4.76 7.73 5.78
C ARG A 89 3.38 7.67 6.45
N ARG A 90 2.55 8.69 6.28
CA ARG A 90 1.19 8.72 6.86
C ARG A 90 0.29 7.63 6.27
N ALA A 91 0.35 7.41 4.96
CA ALA A 91 -0.41 6.33 4.31
C ALA A 91 0.08 4.93 4.75
N ALA A 92 1.37 4.75 4.98
CA ALA A 92 1.91 3.50 5.53
C ALA A 92 1.34 3.21 6.92
N VAL A 93 1.27 4.22 7.80
CA VAL A 93 0.62 4.10 9.11
C VAL A 93 -0.86 3.77 8.97
N ALA A 94 -1.57 4.43 8.06
CA ALA A 94 -2.99 4.16 7.82
C ALA A 94 -3.23 2.72 7.33
N ALA A 95 -2.42 2.24 6.39
CA ALA A 95 -2.48 0.87 5.89
C ALA A 95 -2.23 -0.16 7.00
N LEU A 96 -1.20 0.04 7.81
CA LEU A 96 -0.89 -0.80 8.95
C LEU A 96 -2.03 -0.81 9.99
N GLY A 97 -2.62 0.35 10.28
CA GLY A 97 -3.75 0.46 11.19
C GLY A 97 -4.99 -0.27 10.69
N ALA A 98 -5.30 -0.17 9.39
CA ALA A 98 -6.45 -0.83 8.78
C ALA A 98 -6.32 -2.37 8.75
N MET A 99 -5.10 -2.88 8.58
CA MET A 99 -4.84 -4.33 8.62
C MET A 99 -4.88 -4.90 10.04
N CYS A 100 -4.69 -4.08 11.06
CA CYS A 100 -4.72 -4.48 12.46
C CYS A 100 -6.16 -4.70 12.99
N MET A 101 -6.82 -5.74 12.50
CA MET A 101 -7.92 -6.39 13.22
C MET A 101 -7.36 -7.55 14.06
N GLY A 102 -6.58 -7.26 15.12
CA GLY A 102 -5.92 -8.30 15.92
C GLY A 102 -4.79 -7.80 16.81
N ASP A 103 -3.75 -8.63 17.00
CA ASP A 103 -2.58 -8.29 17.81
C ASP A 103 -1.81 -7.09 17.22
N CYS A 104 -2.08 -5.91 17.78
CA CYS A 104 -1.48 -4.65 17.37
C CYS A 104 -0.08 -4.44 17.97
N SER A 105 0.45 -5.36 18.76
CA SER A 105 1.68 -5.13 19.54
C SER A 105 2.89 -4.86 18.64
N SER A 106 3.04 -5.64 17.57
CA SER A 106 4.14 -5.50 16.60
C SER A 106 3.99 -4.24 15.74
N THR A 107 2.77 -3.92 15.34
CA THR A 107 2.47 -2.74 14.51
C THR A 107 2.62 -1.44 15.27
N ILE A 108 2.15 -1.39 16.52
CA ILE A 108 2.31 -0.23 17.40
C ILE A 108 3.79 0.03 17.65
N LEU A 109 4.60 -1.01 17.90
CA LEU A 109 6.05 -0.84 18.07
C LEU A 109 6.75 -0.34 16.80
N ALA A 110 6.30 -0.78 15.62
CA ALA A 110 6.85 -0.31 14.35
C ALA A 110 6.50 1.16 14.06
N VAL A 111 5.30 1.60 14.44
CA VAL A 111 4.81 2.97 14.20
C VAL A 111 5.26 3.96 15.29
N TYR A 112 5.52 3.49 16.52
CA TYR A 112 5.96 4.30 17.66
C TYR A 112 7.15 5.23 17.35
N PRO A 113 8.27 4.78 16.74
CA PRO A 113 9.38 5.67 16.41
C PRO A 113 9.01 6.71 15.34
N VAL A 114 8.07 6.43 14.44
CA VAL A 114 7.63 7.40 13.41
C VAL A 114 6.82 8.52 14.04
N VAL A 115 5.97 8.21 15.02
CA VAL A 115 5.15 9.20 15.74
C VAL A 115 6.02 10.07 16.68
N GLN A 116 7.12 9.52 17.19
CA GLN A 116 8.03 10.23 18.09
C GLN A 116 9.19 10.95 17.38
N SER A 117 9.49 10.60 16.13
CA SER A 117 10.53 11.28 15.36
C SER A 117 10.02 12.65 14.91
N PRO A 118 10.67 13.76 15.31
CA PRO A 118 10.35 15.06 14.72
C PRO A 118 10.60 14.95 13.21
N GLU A 119 9.67 15.51 12.43
CA GLU A 119 9.75 15.53 10.97
C GLU A 119 11.19 15.89 10.52
N PRO A 120 11.86 15.06 9.70
CA PRO A 120 13.17 15.44 9.18
C PRO A 120 13.01 16.76 8.42
N GLN A 121 13.74 17.78 8.88
CA GLN A 121 13.74 19.12 8.30
C GLN A 121 14.27 19.14 6.87
#